data_AF-A0AAE9DBQ5-F1
#
_entry.id   AF-A0AAE9DBQ5-F1
#
_cell.length_a   1.000
_cell.length_b   1.000
_cell.length_c   1.000
_cell.angle_alpha   90.00
_cell.angle_beta   90.00
_cell.angle_gamma   90.00
#
_symmetry.space_group_name_H-M   'P 1'
#
loop_
_entity.id
_entity.type
_entity.pdbx_description
1 polymer ?
#
loop_
_entity_poly.entity_id
_entity_poly.type
_entity_poly.pdbx_seq_one_letter_code
_entity_poly.pdbx_strand_id
1 'polypeptide(L)'
;MYLDAEEGQTVMDLKRMVAGITSDPVQNMELWKLDEDGKKSQVLHDTATLVDCGYSSTNAKAQSPAALGLRLVGAEEHLEIHDVSTPPPIPDTMRAEPAPQD
;
A
#
# COMPACT_ATOMS: atom_id res chain seq x y z
N MET A 1 -0.73 5.49 6.14
CA MET A 1 -1.53 6.54 5.48
C MET A 1 -2.44 5.88 4.46
N TYR A 2 -3.61 6.46 4.17
CA TYR A 2 -4.51 5.99 3.12
C TYR A 2 -4.75 7.12 2.12
N LEU A 3 -4.95 6.74 0.86
CA LEU A 3 -5.16 7.64 -0.26
C LEU A 3 -6.15 6.97 -1.21
N ASP A 4 -7.12 7.73 -1.71
CA ASP A 4 -8.03 7.32 -2.77
C ASP A 4 -7.60 7.94 -4.11
N ALA A 5 -7.70 7.15 -5.17
CA ALA A 5 -7.38 7.59 -6.53
C ALA A 5 -8.21 6.81 -7.55
N GLU A 6 -8.63 7.51 -8.61
CA GLU A 6 -9.26 6.88 -9.78
C GLU A 6 -8.25 6.04 -10.58
N GLU A 7 -8.70 4.90 -11.12
CA GLU A 7 -7.87 3.92 -11.85
C GLU A 7 -7.18 4.50 -13.10
N GLY A 8 -7.75 5.54 -13.70
CA GLY A 8 -7.22 6.22 -14.87
C GLY A 8 -6.15 7.27 -14.56
N GLN A 9 -5.94 7.61 -13.29
CA GLN A 9 -4.87 8.53 -12.90
C GLN A 9 -3.51 7.90 -13.07
N THR A 10 -2.51 8.76 -13.30
CA THR A 10 -1.13 8.31 -13.49
C THR A 10 -0.39 8.20 -12.16
N VAL A 11 0.71 7.46 -12.16
CA VAL A 11 1.65 7.40 -11.03
C VAL A 11 2.16 8.79 -10.65
N MET A 12 2.35 9.69 -11.63
CA MET A 12 2.71 11.10 -11.38
C MET A 12 1.62 11.84 -10.60
N ASP A 13 0.34 11.61 -10.89
CA ASP A 13 -0.76 12.23 -10.15
C ASP A 13 -0.75 11.74 -8.70
N LEU A 14 -0.50 10.45 -8.48
CA LEU A 14 -0.33 9.87 -7.14
C LEU A 14 0.83 10.53 -6.38
N LYS A 15 1.99 10.71 -7.01
CA LYS A 15 3.15 11.39 -6.40
C LYS A 15 2.79 12.81 -5.97
N ARG A 16 2.02 13.56 -6.76
CA ARG A 16 1.57 14.91 -6.39
C ARG A 16 0.67 14.91 -5.15
N MET A 17 -0.23 13.93 -5.04
CA MET A 17 -1.07 13.79 -3.84
C MET A 17 -0.23 13.47 -2.60
N VAL A 18 0.73 12.56 -2.72
CA VAL A 18 1.66 12.20 -1.65
C VAL A 18 2.55 13.39 -1.25
N ALA A 19 3.02 14.19 -2.22
CA ALA A 19 3.78 15.41 -1.97
C ALA A 19 3.00 16.43 -1.14
N GLY A 20 1.68 16.55 -1.35
CA GLY A 20 0.81 17.38 -0.52
C GLY A 20 0.73 16.92 0.95
N ILE A 21 0.99 15.64 1.23
CA ILE A 21 0.91 15.04 2.58
C ILE A 21 2.28 15.03 3.26
N THR A 22 3.32 14.62 2.54
CA THR A 22 4.70 14.45 3.06
C THR A 22 5.49 15.75 3.05
N SER A 23 5.07 16.74 2.25
CA SER A 23 5.82 17.98 1.97
C SER A 23 7.15 17.77 1.23
N ASP A 24 7.40 16.56 0.71
CA ASP A 24 8.55 16.25 -0.13
C ASP A 24 8.26 16.52 -1.62
N PRO A 25 9.27 16.91 -2.42
CA PRO A 25 9.09 17.15 -3.84
C PRO A 25 8.87 15.84 -4.60
N VAL A 26 7.95 15.84 -5.58
CA VAL A 26 7.62 14.67 -6.41
C VAL A 26 8.82 14.02 -7.11
N GLN A 27 9.87 14.80 -7.41
CA GLN A 27 11.09 14.31 -8.04
C GLN A 27 11.92 13.40 -7.14
N ASN A 28 11.75 13.53 -5.81
CA ASN A 28 12.43 12.69 -4.83
C ASN A 28 11.59 11.47 -4.47
N MET A 29 10.48 11.20 -5.15
CA MET A 29 9.59 10.09 -4.81
C MET A 29 9.70 8.96 -5.82
N GLU A 30 9.83 7.73 -5.32
CA GLU A 30 9.67 6.52 -6.10
C GLU A 30 8.57 5.67 -5.50
N LEU A 31 7.59 5.30 -6.34
CA LEU A 31 6.52 4.41 -5.98
C LEU A 31 6.83 3.00 -6.46
N TRP A 32 6.61 2.03 -5.58
CA TRP A 32 6.91 0.62 -5.81
C TRP A 32 5.65 -0.22 -5.68
N LYS A 33 5.46 -1.12 -6.63
CA LYS A 33 4.52 -2.22 -6.47
C LYS A 33 5.05 -3.20 -5.44
N LEU A 34 4.16 -3.64 -4.56
CA LEU A 34 4.42 -4.69 -3.59
C LEU A 34 3.79 -6.01 -4.07
N ASP A 35 4.43 -7.13 -3.78
CA ASP A 35 3.85 -8.46 -3.96
C ASP A 35 2.95 -8.87 -2.79
N GLU A 36 2.39 -10.08 -2.84
CA GLU A 36 1.49 -10.62 -1.81
C GLU A 36 2.17 -10.77 -0.43
N ASP A 37 3.50 -10.92 -0.42
CA ASP A 37 4.32 -10.98 0.81
C ASP A 37 4.76 -9.57 1.28
N GLY A 38 4.27 -8.50 0.64
CA GLY A 38 4.60 -7.11 0.97
C GLY A 38 6.00 -6.68 0.52
N LYS A 39 6.69 -7.47 -0.32
CA LYS A 39 8.04 -7.15 -0.79
C LYS A 39 8.00 -6.31 -2.05
N LYS A 40 9.03 -5.48 -2.22
CA LYS A 40 9.20 -4.66 -3.43
C LYS A 40 9.34 -5.55 -4.66
N SER A 41 8.47 -5.32 -5.64
CA SER A 41 8.46 -6.06 -6.89
C SER A 41 9.00 -5.20 -8.04
N GLN A 42 8.39 -4.04 -8.28
CA GLN A 42 8.67 -3.21 -9.45
C GLN A 42 8.51 -1.72 -9.17
N VAL A 43 9.42 -0.89 -9.69
CA VAL A 43 9.24 0.58 -9.71
C VAL A 43 8.15 0.97 -10.71
N LEU A 44 7.23 1.81 -10.29
CA LEU A 44 6.16 2.32 -11.14
C LEU A 44 6.62 3.52 -11.95
N HIS A 45 6.29 3.52 -13.24
CA HIS A 45 6.66 4.60 -14.16
C HIS A 45 5.65 5.74 -14.10
N ASP A 46 6.12 6.99 -14.09
CA ASP A 46 5.30 8.19 -13.89
C ASP A 46 4.11 8.33 -14.85
N THR A 47 4.27 7.85 -16.09
CA THR A 47 3.24 7.93 -17.14
C THR A 47 2.28 6.74 -17.14
N ALA A 48 2.56 5.68 -16.38
CA ALA A 48 1.68 4.53 -16.30
C ALA A 48 0.43 4.90 -15.50
N THR A 49 -0.72 4.41 -15.93
CA THR A 49 -1.95 4.53 -15.13
C THR A 49 -1.96 3.51 -14.00
N LEU A 50 -2.81 3.72 -13.00
CA LEU A 50 -3.00 2.73 -11.93
C LEU A 50 -3.48 1.39 -12.48
N VAL A 51 -4.36 1.40 -13.49
CA VAL A 51 -4.82 0.16 -14.13
C VAL A 51 -3.70 -0.58 -14.86
N ASP A 52 -2.80 0.15 -15.54
CA ASP A 52 -1.61 -0.45 -16.19
C ASP A 52 -0.64 -1.06 -15.16
N CYS A 53 -0.59 -0.47 -13.97
CA CYS A 53 0.19 -0.99 -12.84
C CYS A 53 -0.51 -2.18 -12.14
N GLY A 54 -1.74 -2.51 -12.54
CA GLY A 54 -2.56 -3.60 -12.01
C GLY A 54 -3.34 -3.24 -10.76
N TYR A 55 -3.65 -1.97 -10.52
CA TYR A 55 -4.53 -1.50 -9.46
C TYR A 55 -5.91 -1.16 -10.01
N SER A 56 -6.96 -1.69 -9.39
CA SER A 56 -8.34 -1.48 -9.78
C SER A 56 -9.26 -1.51 -8.55
N SER A 57 -10.49 -1.07 -8.72
CA SER A 57 -11.60 -1.14 -7.77
C SER A 57 -11.92 -2.57 -7.31
N THR A 58 -11.46 -3.59 -8.04
CA THR A 58 -11.64 -4.99 -7.63
C THR A 58 -10.56 -5.48 -6.65
N ASN A 59 -9.35 -4.93 -6.69
CA ASN A 59 -8.23 -5.35 -5.83
C ASN A 59 -7.75 -4.28 -4.83
N ALA A 60 -8.21 -3.03 -4.96
CA ALA A 60 -7.91 -1.91 -4.06
C ALA A 60 -9.22 -1.35 -3.46
N LYS A 61 -9.96 -2.19 -2.73
CA LYS A 61 -11.26 -1.81 -2.15
C LYS A 61 -11.07 -0.98 -0.88
N ALA A 62 -12.02 -0.11 -0.54
CA ALA A 62 -11.95 0.72 0.67
C ALA A 62 -11.68 -0.08 1.97
N GLN A 63 -12.30 -1.27 2.12
CA GLN A 63 -12.10 -2.14 3.28
C GLN A 63 -10.85 -3.02 3.20
N SER A 64 -10.20 -3.09 2.04
CA SER A 64 -9.01 -3.91 1.78
C SER A 64 -8.17 -3.19 0.72
N PRO A 65 -7.54 -2.06 1.07
CA PRO A 65 -6.81 -1.23 0.13
C PRO A 65 -5.57 -1.95 -0.37
N ALA A 66 -5.18 -1.69 -1.61
CA ALA A 66 -3.93 -2.20 -2.16
C ALA A 66 -2.74 -1.40 -1.61
N ALA A 67 -1.65 -2.09 -1.29
CA ALA A 67 -0.45 -1.46 -0.76
C ALA A 67 0.50 -0.98 -1.87
N LEU A 68 1.17 0.14 -1.60
CA LEU A 68 2.20 0.75 -2.43
C LEU A 68 3.38 1.14 -1.54
N GLY A 69 4.60 0.85 -2.00
CA GLY A 69 5.81 1.31 -1.35
C GLY A 69 6.14 2.74 -1.79
N LEU A 70 6.51 3.60 -0.85
CA LEU A 70 7.05 4.94 -1.12
C LEU A 70 8.50 4.97 -0.63
N ARG A 71 9.44 5.32 -1.52
CA ARG A 71 10.82 5.64 -1.16
C ARG A 71 11.10 7.11 -1.44
N LEU A 72 11.67 7.81 -0.47
CA LEU A 72 12.17 9.17 -0.64
C LEU A 72 13.65 9.17 -1.02
N VAL A 73 13.93 9.38 -2.29
CA VAL A 73 15.28 9.48 -2.86
C VAL A 73 16.04 10.61 -2.18
N GLY A 74 17.16 10.26 -1.54
CA GLY A 74 18.03 11.21 -0.83
C GLY A 74 17.75 11.34 0.67
N ALA A 75 16.60 10.88 1.15
CA ALA A 75 16.34 10.69 2.58
C ALA A 75 16.62 9.24 3.01
N GLU A 76 16.24 8.28 2.16
CA GLU A 76 16.35 6.85 2.41
C GLU A 76 17.15 6.17 1.30
N GLU A 77 18.09 5.29 1.67
CA GLU A 77 18.86 4.51 0.68
C GLU A 77 17.99 3.40 0.05
N HIS A 78 17.08 2.83 0.83
CA HIS A 78 16.27 1.67 0.45
C HIS A 78 14.80 1.88 0.84
N LEU A 79 13.89 1.22 0.13
CA LEU A 79 12.49 1.13 0.56
C LEU A 79 12.42 0.19 1.76
N GLU A 80 12.00 0.73 2.91
CA GLU A 80 11.75 -0.03 4.14
C GLU A 80 10.29 0.09 4.55
N ILE A 81 9.63 -1.06 4.77
CA ILE A 81 8.25 -1.13 5.24
C ILE A 81 8.25 -1.99 6.50
N HIS A 82 7.90 -1.37 7.63
CA HIS A 82 7.81 -2.07 8.90
C HIS A 82 6.42 -2.67 9.10
N ASP A 83 6.39 -3.92 9.58
CA ASP A 83 5.15 -4.57 9.96
C ASP A 83 4.43 -3.79 11.06
N VAL A 84 3.10 -3.82 10.99
CA VAL A 84 2.27 -3.32 12.07
C VAL A 84 2.40 -4.22 13.31
N SER A 85 1.97 -3.70 14.46
CA SER A 85 1.95 -4.47 15.69
C SER A 85 1.12 -5.75 15.57
N THR A 86 1.61 -6.84 16.15
CA THR A 86 0.82 -8.07 16.29
C THR A 86 -0.36 -7.84 17.24
N PRO A 87 -1.59 -8.26 16.87
CA PRO A 87 -2.75 -8.13 17.75
C PRO A 87 -2.56 -8.92 19.05
N PRO A 88 -3.18 -8.49 20.17
CA PRO A 88 -3.14 -9.23 21.42
C PRO A 88 -3.83 -10.60 21.27
N PRO A 89 -3.51 -11.58 22.14
CA PRO A 89 -4.17 -12.87 22.13
C PRO A 89 -5.68 -12.72 22.34
N ILE A 90 -6.46 -13.53 21.61
CA ILE A 90 -7.92 -13.52 21.70
C ILE A 90 -8.35 -14.02 23.10
N PRO A 91 -9.17 -13.25 23.84
CA PRO A 91 -9.72 -13.67 25.13
C PRO A 91 -10.53 -14.97 25.02
N ASP A 92 -10.57 -15.78 26.09
CA ASP A 92 -11.32 -17.05 26.08
C ASP A 92 -12.82 -16.86 25.79
N THR A 93 -13.41 -15.75 26.21
CA THR A 93 -14.81 -15.38 25.92
C THR A 93 -15.10 -15.08 24.46
N MET A 94 -14.06 -14.79 23.67
CA MET A 94 -14.15 -14.50 22.24
C MET A 94 -13.68 -15.67 21.37
N ARG A 95 -13.21 -16.77 21.97
CA ARG A 95 -12.92 -17.99 21.21
C ARG A 95 -14.24 -18.69 20.90
N ALA A 96 -14.40 -19.12 19.64
CA ALA A 96 -15.48 -20.00 19.27
C ALA A 96 -15.34 -21.31 20.06
N GLU A 97 -16.40 -21.73 20.74
CA GLU A 97 -16.44 -23.07 21.34
C GLU A 97 -16.26 -24.10 20.21
N PRO A 98 -15.42 -25.13 20.39
CA PRO A 98 -15.36 -26.22 19.42
C PRO A 98 -16.76 -26.81 19.27
N ALA A 99 -17.22 -26.97 18.02
CA ALA A 99 -18.53 -27.55 17.74
C ALA A 99 -18.66 -28.90 18.48
N PRO A 100 -19.80 -29.18 19.15
CA PRO A 100 -20.01 -30.47 19.79
C PRO A 100 -19.85 -31.58 18.73
N GLN A 101 -18.91 -32.48 18.98
CA GLN A 101 -18.73 -33.69 18.17
C GLN A 101 -19.84 -34.66 18.56
N ASP A 102 -20.74 -34.97 17.61
CA ASP A 102 -21.70 -36.08 17.68
C ASP A 102 -21.06 -37.37 17.12
#